data_AF-A0A257RR61-F1
#
_entry.id   AF-A0A257RR61-F1
#
_cell.length_a   1.000
_cell.length_b   1.000
_cell.length_c   1.000
_cell.angle_alpha   90.00
_cell.angle_beta   90.00
_cell.angle_gamma   90.00
#
_symmetry.space_group_name_H-M   'P 1'
#
loop_
_entity.id
_entity.type
_entity.pdbx_description
1 polymer ?
#
loop_
_entity_poly.entity_id
_entity_poly.type
_entity_poly.pdbx_seq_one_letter_code
_entity_poly.pdbx_strand_id
1 'polypeptide(L)'
;MYVAGHPSLTLVLVMLVGGYLMAGGANAVNMYLDSDIDDRMSRTRLRPIPSGRMSPREVLVFGLLLATTATYLLARFANLLTAALALLGFYAYILLYTRWL
;
A
#
# COMPACT_ATOMS: atom_id res chain seq x y z
N MET A 1 -12.64 17.82 24.04
CA MET A 1 -12.41 17.61 22.59
C MET A 1 -10.95 17.96 22.36
N TYR A 2 -10.07 17.00 22.06
CA TYR A 2 -8.67 17.30 21.79
C TYR A 2 -8.63 18.36 20.69
N VAL A 3 -8.14 19.56 21.02
CA VAL A 3 -7.84 20.59 20.03
C VAL A 3 -6.65 20.02 19.27
N ALA A 4 -6.92 19.28 18.20
CA ALA A 4 -5.91 19.02 17.20
C ALA A 4 -5.42 20.40 16.76
N GLY A 5 -4.15 20.73 17.04
CA GLY A 5 -3.56 21.97 16.58
C GLY A 5 -3.67 22.10 15.06
N HIS A 6 -3.31 23.26 14.50
CA HIS A 6 -3.29 23.44 13.06
C HIS A 6 -2.12 22.64 12.45
N PRO A 7 -2.35 21.55 11.70
CA PRO A 7 -1.27 20.79 11.09
C PRO A 7 -0.56 21.68 10.07
N SER A 8 0.77 21.62 10.05
CA SER A 8 1.53 22.32 9.00
C SER A 8 1.16 21.75 7.64
N LEU A 9 1.20 22.59 6.60
CA LEU A 9 0.95 22.14 5.23
C LEU A 9 1.88 20.97 4.84
N THR A 10 3.14 21.01 5.30
CA THR A 10 4.10 19.92 5.11
C THR A 10 3.59 18.61 5.70
N LEU A 11 3.06 18.62 6.92
CA LEU A 11 2.53 17.41 7.55
C LEU A 11 1.32 16.88 6.78
N VAL A 12 0.42 17.76 6.32
CA VAL A 12 -0.72 17.35 5.48
C VAL A 12 -0.25 16.67 4.20
N LEU A 13 0.71 17.26 3.49
CA LEU A 13 1.26 16.69 2.26
C LEU A 13 1.96 15.36 2.50
N VAL A 14 2.74 15.24 3.58
CA VAL A 14 3.39 13.98 3.99
C VAL A 14 2.36 12.90 4.25
N MET A 15 1.27 13.21 4.95
CA MET A 15 0.20 12.24 5.23
C MET A 15 -0.51 11.79 3.95
N LEU A 16 -0.80 12.71 3.02
CA LEU A 16 -1.41 12.38 1.74
C LEU A 16 -0.51 11.50 0.88
N VAL A 17 0.76 11.90 0.71
CA VAL A 17 1.72 11.15 -0.11
C VAL A 17 2.04 9.81 0.55
N GLY A 18 2.40 9.79 1.83
CA GLY A 18 2.71 8.57 2.56
C GLY A 18 1.54 7.59 2.60
N GLY A 19 0.32 8.07 2.86
CA GLY A 19 -0.88 7.25 2.83
C GLY A 19 -1.17 6.69 1.44
N TYR A 20 -1.06 7.51 0.40
CA TYR A 20 -1.26 7.09 -0.99
C TYR A 20 -0.24 6.02 -1.42
N LEU A 21 1.04 6.22 -1.12
CA LEU A 21 2.10 5.24 -1.41
C LEU A 21 1.88 3.93 -0.66
N MET A 22 1.49 3.99 0.62
CA MET A 22 1.20 2.78 1.40
C MET A 22 0.02 2.00 0.83
N ALA A 23 -1.09 2.69 0.52
CA ALA A 23 -2.28 2.07 -0.07
C ALA A 23 -2.00 1.51 -1.47
N GLY A 24 -1.23 2.23 -2.30
CA GLY A 24 -0.78 1.78 -3.61
C GLY A 24 0.12 0.54 -3.51
N GLY A 25 1.05 0.54 -2.55
CA GLY A 25 1.92 -0.60 -2.26
C GLY A 25 1.13 -1.84 -1.84
N ALA A 26 0.17 -1.68 -0.93
CA ALA A 26 -0.72 -2.74 -0.47
C ALA A 26 -1.53 -3.33 -1.65
N ASN A 27 -2.08 -2.47 -2.52
CA ASN A 27 -2.81 -2.91 -3.71
C ASN A 27 -1.91 -3.66 -4.70
N ALA A 28 -0.67 -3.22 -4.92
CA ALA A 28 0.26 -3.91 -5.81
C ALA A 28 0.61 -5.31 -5.28
N VAL A 29 0.90 -5.43 -3.98
CA VAL A 29 1.16 -6.74 -3.36
C VAL A 29 -0.09 -7.63 -3.38
N ASN A 30 -1.28 -7.07 -3.19
CA ASN A 30 -2.54 -7.79 -3.36
C ASN A 30 -2.67 -8.37 -4.79
N MET A 31 -2.44 -7.56 -5.83
CA MET A 31 -2.46 -8.05 -7.22
C MET A 31 -1.44 -9.15 -7.49
N TYR A 32 -0.28 -9.11 -6.83
CA TYR A 32 0.70 -10.19 -6.91
C TYR A 32 0.17 -11.49 -6.28
N LEU A 33 -0.46 -11.40 -5.12
CA LEU A 33 -0.99 -12.55 -4.39
C LEU A 33 -2.21 -13.19 -5.07
N ASP A 34 -3.07 -12.38 -5.67
CA ASP A 34 -4.28 -12.82 -6.39
C ASP A 34 -4.01 -13.20 -7.87
N SER A 35 -2.74 -13.20 -8.30
CA SER A 35 -2.41 -13.29 -9.73
C SER A 35 -2.90 -14.56 -10.43
N ASP A 36 -3.06 -15.66 -9.70
CA ASP A 36 -3.58 -16.94 -10.20
C ASP A 36 -5.10 -16.95 -10.39
N ILE A 37 -5.83 -16.29 -9.49
CA ILE A 37 -7.29 -16.17 -9.55
C ILE A 37 -7.74 -15.05 -10.48
N ASP A 38 -6.95 -13.97 -10.59
CA ASP A 38 -7.29 -12.79 -11.38
C ASP A 38 -7.44 -13.08 -12.88
N ASP A 39 -6.66 -14.03 -13.40
CA ASP A 39 -6.74 -14.46 -14.80
C ASP A 39 -8.08 -15.13 -15.15
N ARG A 40 -8.74 -15.72 -14.14
CA ARG A 40 -10.02 -16.42 -14.29
C ARG A 40 -11.23 -15.51 -14.05
N MET A 41 -11.01 -14.25 -13.66
CA MET A 41 -12.08 -13.32 -13.32
C MET A 41 -12.28 -12.27 -14.43
N SER A 42 -13.51 -12.18 -14.94
CA SER A 42 -13.86 -11.20 -15.98
C SER A 42 -13.54 -9.74 -15.60
N ARG A 43 -13.67 -9.41 -14.30
CA ARG A 43 -13.39 -8.09 -13.73
C ARG A 43 -11.91 -7.76 -13.61
N THR A 44 -11.05 -8.74 -13.33
CA THR A 44 -9.63 -8.50 -12.96
C THR A 44 -8.62 -9.07 -13.95
N ARG A 45 -9.05 -9.78 -15.00
CA ARG A 45 -8.20 -10.27 -16.10
C ARG A 45 -7.38 -9.19 -16.83
N LEU A 46 -7.75 -7.91 -16.68
CA LEU A 46 -7.01 -6.77 -17.27
C LEU A 46 -5.99 -6.16 -16.32
N ARG A 47 -5.83 -6.69 -15.10
CA ARG A 47 -4.77 -6.26 -14.16
C ARG A 47 -3.37 -6.48 -14.75
N PRO A 48 -2.34 -5.80 -14.25
CA PRO A 48 -1.00 -5.81 -14.87
C PRO A 48 -0.39 -7.20 -15.08
N ILE A 49 -0.56 -8.12 -14.11
CA ILE A 49 0.01 -9.47 -14.19
C ILE A 49 -0.75 -10.36 -15.19
N PRO A 50 -2.09 -10.58 -15.07
CA PRO A 50 -2.80 -11.44 -16.03
C PRO A 50 -2.79 -10.91 -17.47
N SER A 51 -2.77 -9.58 -17.64
CA SER A 51 -2.68 -8.96 -18.97
C SER A 51 -1.26 -8.99 -19.58
N GLY A 52 -0.27 -9.51 -18.86
CA GLY A 52 1.12 -9.60 -19.32
C GLY A 52 1.86 -8.27 -19.43
N ARG A 53 1.29 -7.17 -18.91
CA ARG A 53 1.91 -5.82 -18.96
C ARG A 53 3.09 -5.66 -18.00
N MET A 54 3.11 -6.46 -16.92
CA MET A 54 4.20 -6.49 -15.94
C MET A 54 4.36 -7.92 -15.43
N SER A 55 5.60 -8.35 -15.17
CA SER A 55 5.86 -9.63 -14.53
C SER A 55 5.45 -9.60 -13.05
N PRO A 56 5.09 -10.75 -12.44
CA PRO A 56 4.77 -10.82 -11.02
C PRO A 56 5.86 -10.24 -10.12
N ARG A 57 7.13 -10.49 -10.45
CA ARG A 57 8.27 -10.00 -9.67
C ARG A 57 8.38 -8.48 -9.71
N GLU A 58 8.15 -7.84 -10.86
CA GLU A 58 8.16 -6.38 -10.97
C GLU A 58 7.05 -5.74 -10.13
N VAL A 59 5.84 -6.31 -10.16
CA VAL A 59 4.71 -5.80 -9.37
C VAL A 59 4.97 -5.96 -7.87
N LEU A 60 5.53 -7.08 -7.43
CA LEU A 60 5.89 -7.29 -6.03
C LEU A 60 6.96 -6.29 -5.57
N VAL A 61 8.04 -6.14 -6.33
CA VAL A 61 9.12 -5.20 -5.99
C VAL A 61 8.59 -3.76 -5.97
N PHE A 62 7.76 -3.38 -6.95
CA PHE A 62 7.12 -2.08 -6.98
C PHE A 62 6.28 -1.83 -5.71
N GLY A 63 5.42 -2.78 -5.33
CA GLY A 63 4.60 -2.67 -4.14
C GLY A 63 5.40 -2.52 -2.85
N LEU A 64 6.47 -3.31 -2.70
CA LEU A 64 7.37 -3.25 -1.54
C LEU A 64 8.17 -1.94 -1.47
N LEU A 65 8.60 -1.42 -2.62
CA LEU A 65 9.29 -0.12 -2.69
C LEU A 65 8.34 1.02 -2.28
N LEU A 66 7.09 1.01 -2.74
CA LEU A 66 6.09 1.99 -2.32
C LEU A 66 5.83 1.93 -0.81
N ALA A 67 5.60 0.73 -0.27
CA ALA A 67 5.36 0.55 1.17
C ALA A 67 6.56 1.00 2.01
N THR A 68 7.78 0.63 1.60
CA THR A 68 9.02 1.02 2.29
C THR A 68 9.23 2.54 2.26
N THR A 69 9.01 3.16 1.10
CA THR A 69 9.10 4.62 0.94
C THR A 69 8.06 5.34 1.81
N ALA A 70 6.81 4.85 1.81
CA ALA A 70 5.75 5.37 2.65
C ALA A 70 6.10 5.28 4.15
N THR A 71 6.58 4.12 4.61
CA THR A 71 7.02 3.93 6.00
C THR A 71 8.12 4.91 6.38
N TYR A 72 9.14 5.07 5.53
CA TYR A 72 10.23 6.02 5.78
C TYR A 72 9.71 7.46 5.89
N LEU A 73 8.88 7.90 4.94
CA LEU A 73 8.30 9.24 4.95
C LEU A 73 7.47 9.50 6.20
N LEU A 74 6.56 8.58 6.54
CA LEU A 74 5.70 8.72 7.71
C LEU A 74 6.51 8.70 9.02
N ALA A 75 7.52 7.82 9.14
CA ALA A 75 8.34 7.73 10.34
C ALA A 75 9.17 9.01 10.54
N ARG A 76 9.72 9.55 9.44
CA ARG A 76 10.63 10.69 9.49
C ARG A 76 9.93 12.04 9.68
N PHE A 77 8.78 12.22 9.05
CA PHE A 77 8.12 13.53 8.95
C PHE A 77 6.80 13.63 9.73
N ALA A 78 6.15 12.51 10.06
CA ALA A 78 4.99 12.50 10.95
C ALA A 78 5.39 12.01 12.35
N ASN A 79 5.64 10.71 12.52
CA ASN A 79 6.19 10.06 13.71
C ASN A 79 6.20 8.53 13.52
N LEU A 80 6.92 7.83 14.40
CA LEU A 80 7.04 6.36 14.36
C LEU A 80 5.70 5.64 14.55
N LEU A 81 4.81 6.14 15.41
CA LEU A 81 3.51 5.51 15.66
C LEU A 81 2.64 5.52 14.40
N THR A 82 2.58 6.64 13.67
CA THR A 82 1.87 6.75 12.40
C THR A 82 2.42 5.77 11.36
N ALA A 83 3.74 5.63 11.25
CA ALA A 83 4.37 4.67 10.34
C ALA A 83 4.06 3.21 10.72
N ALA A 84 4.09 2.89 12.02
CA ALA A 84 3.78 1.56 12.53
C ALA A 84 2.31 1.18 12.26
N LEU A 85 1.37 2.12 12.45
CA LEU A 85 -0.04 1.89 12.13
C LEU A 85 -0.27 1.72 10.63
N ALA A 86 0.43 2.48 9.79
CA ALA A 86 0.35 2.32 8.33
C ALA A 86 0.88 0.95 7.88
N LEU A 87 2.01 0.50 8.44
CA LEU A 87 2.54 -0.85 8.22
C LEU A 87 1.59 -1.94 8.73
N LEU A 88 1.01 -1.75 9.92
CA LEU A 88 0.02 -2.68 10.45
C LEU A 88 -1.18 -2.80 9.49
N GLY A 89 -1.67 -1.68 8.95
CA GLY A 89 -2.73 -1.67 7.95
C GLY A 89 -2.33 -2.43 6.67
N PHE A 90 -1.11 -2.23 6.17
CA PHE A 90 -0.56 -2.95 5.02
C PHE A 90 -0.53 -4.47 5.26
N TYR A 91 0.02 -4.92 6.40
CA TYR A 91 0.08 -6.34 6.72
C TYR A 91 -1.29 -6.93 7.04
N ALA A 92 -2.17 -6.20 7.70
CA ALA A 92 -3.54 -6.63 7.94
C ALA A 92 -4.29 -6.82 6.62
N TYR A 93 -4.14 -5.90 5.66
CA TYR A 93 -4.73 -6.03 4.34
C TYR A 93 -4.20 -7.26 3.60
N ILE A 94 -2.88 -7.49 3.60
CA ILE A 94 -2.29 -8.63 2.90
C ILE A 94 -2.59 -9.97 3.58
N LEU A 95 -2.38 -10.08 4.89
CA LEU A 95 -2.45 -11.35 5.61
C LEU A 95 -3.87 -11.74 5.99
N LEU A 96 -4.66 -10.78 6.47
CA LEU A 96 -6.02 -11.06 6.94
C LEU A 96 -7.04 -10.93 5.81
N TYR A 97 -6.94 -9.87 5.01
CA TYR A 97 -7.93 -9.65 3.96
C TYR A 97 -7.65 -10.43 2.68
N THR A 98 -6.44 -10.34 2.11
CA THR A 98 -6.16 -11.02 0.84
C THR A 98 -5.93 -12.53 0.99
N ARG A 99 -5.31 -12.98 2.09
CA ARG A 99 -4.89 -14.39 2.23
C ARG A 99 -5.82 -15.26 3.04
N TRP A 100 -6.65 -14.68 3.91
CA TRP A 100 -7.51 -15.45 4.81
C TRP A 100 -9.00 -15.31 4.49
N LEU A 101 -9.48 -14.09 4.23
CA LEU A 101 -10.85 -13.81 3.79
C LEU A 101 -11.00 -14.01 2.27
#